data_AF-A0A7H4MBG8-F1
#
_entry.id   AF-A0A7H4MBG8-F1
#
_cell.length_a   1.000
_cell.length_b   1.000
_cell.length_c   1.000
_cell.angle_alpha   90.00
_cell.angle_beta   90.00
_cell.angle_gamma   90.00
#
_symmetry.space_group_name_H-M   'P 1'
#
loop_
_entity.id
_entity.type
_entity.pdbx_description
1 polymer ?
#
loop_
_entity_poly.entity_id
_entity_poly.type
_entity_poly.pdbx_seq_one_letter_code
_entity_poly.pdbx_strand_id
1 'polypeptide(L)'
;MPLLLMKLVFASLGKPPVPFGVRSLGALLGKGIQKAWLDPQLATHARFIDDHLATRPWFAGERLSMADIQMSFPVMALLARGGVHDLVHIEAWRQRVEQRPAWQRAIERGGPFSLPGA
;
A
#
# COMPACT_ATOMS: atom_id res chain seq x y z
N MET A 1 -2.38 8.93 -0.66
CA MET A 1 -0.97 8.63 -1.04
C MET A 1 0.12 9.19 -0.13
N PRO A 2 -0.03 10.38 0.50
CA PRO A 2 1.02 10.89 1.39
C PRO A 2 1.37 9.94 2.54
N LEU A 3 0.36 9.26 3.12
CA LEU A 3 0.53 8.41 4.30
C LEU A 3 1.47 7.20 4.09
N LEU A 4 1.38 6.51 2.96
CA LEU A 4 2.22 5.34 2.68
C LEU A 4 3.67 5.73 2.36
N LEU A 5 3.87 6.88 1.70
CA LEU A 5 5.19 7.46 1.51
C LEU A 5 5.79 7.90 2.86
N MET A 6 5.02 8.59 3.69
CA MET A 6 5.44 8.96 5.04
C MET A 6 5.78 7.72 5.88
N LYS A 7 4.98 6.65 5.79
CA LYS A 7 5.28 5.38 6.45
C LYS A 7 6.62 4.79 6.00
N LEU A 8 6.93 4.84 4.71
CA LEU A 8 8.23 4.42 4.18
C LEU A 8 9.38 5.30 4.72
N VAL A 9 9.22 6.62 4.71
CA VAL A 9 10.24 7.57 5.21
C VAL A 9 10.49 7.36 6.70
N PHE A 10 9.46 7.23 7.53
CA PHE A 10 9.67 6.98 8.96
C PHE A 10 10.27 5.60 9.24
N ALA A 11 9.97 4.60 8.40
CA ALA A 11 10.59 3.28 8.50
C ALA A 11 12.09 3.30 8.14
N SER A 12 12.58 4.32 7.43
CA SER A 12 14.01 4.45 7.09
C SER A 12 14.83 5.21 8.14
N LEU A 13 14.21 5.90 9.10
CA LEU A 13 14.91 6.67 10.15
C LEU A 13 15.81 5.82 11.06
N GLY A 14 15.59 4.51 11.13
CA GLY A 14 16.45 3.56 11.86
C GLY A 14 17.51 2.86 10.99
N LYS A 15 17.58 3.15 9.68
CA LYS A 15 18.40 2.43 8.69
C LYS A 15 19.52 3.33 8.15
N PRO A 16 20.59 2.77 7.54
CA PRO A 16 21.54 3.56 6.76
C PRO A 16 20.79 4.44 5.73
N PRO A 17 21.24 5.69 5.49
CA PRO A 17 22.53 6.30 5.84
C PRO A 17 22.60 6.96 7.24
N VAL A 18 21.59 6.80 8.10
CA VAL A 18 21.59 7.40 9.45
C VAL A 18 22.82 6.94 10.25
N PRO A 19 23.59 7.82 10.93
CA PRO A 19 24.76 7.43 11.73
C PRO A 19 24.38 6.51 12.90
N PHE A 20 25.23 5.53 13.22
CA PHE A 20 24.92 4.48 14.19
C PHE A 20 24.46 5.01 15.57
N GLY A 21 25.09 6.07 16.07
CA GLY A 21 24.76 6.68 17.37
C GLY A 21 23.34 7.27 17.48
N VAL A 22 22.70 7.62 16.35
CA VAL A 22 21.35 8.22 16.34
C VAL A 22 20.27 7.31 15.76
N ARG A 23 20.63 6.14 15.20
CA ARG A 23 19.68 5.17 14.61
C ARG A 23 18.59 4.73 15.58
N SER A 24 18.95 4.43 16.82
CA SER A 24 18.00 3.93 17.84
C SER A 24 16.96 4.98 18.21
N LEU A 25 17.39 6.25 18.35
CA LEU A 25 16.48 7.36 18.59
C LEU A 25 15.57 7.62 17.39
N GLY A 26 16.13 7.62 16.18
CA GLY A 26 15.37 7.75 14.94
C GLY A 26 14.32 6.65 14.78
N ALA A 27 14.69 5.40 15.07
CA ALA A 27 13.78 4.26 15.04
C ALA A 27 12.64 4.39 16.06
N LEU A 28 12.94 4.85 17.29
CA LEU A 28 11.93 5.05 18.33
C LEU A 28 10.93 6.14 17.95
N LEU A 29 11.43 7.29 17.48
CA LEU A 29 10.58 8.40 17.02
C LEU A 29 9.72 7.99 15.82
N GLY A 30 10.32 7.32 14.83
CA GLY A 30 9.60 6.80 13.67
C GLY A 30 8.46 5.86 14.06
N LYS A 31 8.72 4.93 14.99
CA LYS A 31 7.68 4.04 15.54
C LYS A 31 6.59 4.81 16.28
N GLY A 32 6.95 5.83 17.06
CA GLY A 32 5.99 6.67 17.79
C GLY A 32 5.02 7.38 16.85
N ILE A 33 5.54 8.04 15.82
CA ILE A 33 4.73 8.75 14.80
C ILE A 33 3.85 7.77 14.02
N GLN A 34 4.41 6.61 13.64
CA GLN A 34 3.65 5.57 12.96
C GLN A 34 2.44 5.13 13.79
N LYS A 35 2.68 4.73 15.04
CA LYS A 35 1.64 4.21 15.93
C LYS A 35 0.59 5.26 16.31
N ALA A 36 1.02 6.48 16.61
CA ALA A 36 0.14 7.52 17.14
C ALA A 36 -0.72 8.18 16.04
N TRP A 37 -0.23 8.24 14.80
CA TRP A 37 -0.88 9.03 13.75
C TRP A 37 -1.07 8.29 12.43
N LEU A 38 -0.04 7.62 11.89
CA LEU A 38 -0.17 6.99 10.57
C LEU A 38 -1.05 5.75 10.57
N ASP A 39 -0.87 4.85 11.54
CA ASP A 39 -1.59 3.58 11.57
C ASP A 39 -3.11 3.76 11.70
N PRO A 40 -3.65 4.66 12.57
CA PRO A 40 -5.07 4.95 12.60
C PRO A 40 -5.62 5.51 11.29
N GLN A 41 -4.85 6.37 10.62
CA GLN A 41 -5.23 6.95 9.33
C GLN A 41 -5.23 5.87 8.24
N LEU A 42 -4.20 5.03 8.19
CA LEU A 42 -4.12 3.91 7.25
C LEU A 42 -5.27 2.91 7.48
N ALA A 43 -5.58 2.57 8.73
CA ALA A 43 -6.73 1.72 9.05
C ALA A 43 -8.04 2.33 8.53
N THR A 44 -8.27 3.63 8.77
CA THR A 44 -9.46 4.34 8.30
C THR A 44 -9.60 4.26 6.78
N HIS A 45 -8.55 4.57 6.04
CA HIS A 45 -8.58 4.56 4.58
C HIS A 45 -8.67 3.14 4.00
N ALA A 46 -7.97 2.19 4.61
CA ALA A 46 -8.01 0.79 4.20
C ALA A 46 -9.41 0.22 4.34
N ARG A 47 -10.07 0.47 5.48
CA ARG A 47 -11.46 0.04 5.73
C ARG A 47 -12.42 0.68 4.74
N PHE A 48 -12.31 1.99 4.52
CA PHE A 48 -13.15 2.67 3.54
C PHE A 48 -13.02 2.08 2.12
N ILE A 49 -11.79 1.78 1.68
CA ILE A 49 -11.55 1.19 0.36
C ILE A 49 -12.10 -0.24 0.30
N ASP A 50 -11.88 -1.04 1.34
CA ASP A 50 -12.37 -2.41 1.40
C ASP A 50 -13.90 -2.47 1.39
N ASP A 51 -14.57 -1.62 2.17
CA ASP A 51 -16.03 -1.50 2.18
C ASP A 51 -16.58 -1.02 0.83
N HIS A 52 -15.87 -0.10 0.15
CA HIS A 52 -16.24 0.34 -1.19
C HIS A 52 -16.21 -0.81 -2.20
N LEU A 53 -15.15 -1.64 -2.14
CA LEU A 53 -14.98 -2.82 -2.98
C LEU A 53 -15.84 -4.02 -2.57
N ALA A 54 -16.42 -4.00 -1.37
CA ALA A 54 -17.39 -5.01 -0.94
C ALA A 54 -18.67 -4.98 -1.77
N THR A 55 -19.05 -3.80 -2.26
CA THR A 55 -20.28 -3.58 -3.02
C THR A 55 -20.07 -3.52 -4.53
N ARG A 56 -18.82 -3.44 -4.99
CA ARG A 56 -18.45 -3.21 -6.39
C ARG A 56 -17.18 -3.98 -6.75
N PRO A 57 -17.13 -4.70 -7.89
CA PRO A 57 -15.94 -5.43 -8.28
C PRO A 57 -14.77 -4.53 -8.73
N TRP A 58 -15.03 -3.27 -9.10
CA TRP A 58 -14.04 -2.28 -9.53
C TRP A 58 -14.32 -0.91 -8.89
N PHE A 59 -13.30 -0.03 -8.86
CA PHE A 59 -13.41 1.27 -8.18
C PHE A 59 -14.53 2.17 -8.74
N ALA A 60 -14.86 2.05 -10.02
CA ALA A 60 -15.92 2.82 -10.68
C ALA A 60 -17.20 2.01 -10.98
N GLY A 61 -17.41 0.87 -10.30
CA GLY A 61 -18.62 0.04 -10.44
C GLY A 61 -18.35 -1.34 -11.03
N GLU A 62 -19.18 -1.76 -11.98
CA GLU A 62 -19.19 -3.13 -12.52
C GLU A 62 -18.06 -3.43 -13.51
N ARG A 63 -17.42 -2.40 -14.06
CA ARG A 63 -16.40 -2.55 -15.10
C ARG A 63 -15.11 -1.85 -14.69
N LEU A 64 -13.99 -2.45 -15.10
CA LEU A 64 -12.68 -1.84 -15.01
C LEU A 64 -12.70 -0.46 -15.65
N SER A 65 -12.06 0.49 -14.97
CA SER A 65 -11.92 1.86 -15.44
C SER A 65 -10.51 2.40 -15.18
N MET A 66 -10.28 3.64 -15.60
CA MET A 66 -9.06 4.37 -15.24
C MET A 66 -8.90 4.56 -13.72
N ALA A 67 -9.98 4.48 -12.94
CA ALA A 67 -9.89 4.54 -11.48
C ALA A 67 -9.07 3.35 -10.93
N ASP A 68 -9.23 2.14 -11.50
CA ASP A 68 -8.47 0.96 -11.08
C ASP A 68 -6.99 1.06 -11.46
N ILE A 69 -6.69 1.69 -12.60
CA ILE A 69 -5.32 1.94 -13.02
C ILE A 69 -4.65 2.94 -12.06
N GLN A 70 -5.32 4.06 -11.76
CA GLN A 70 -4.85 5.06 -10.79
C GLN A 70 -4.70 4.46 -9.39
N MET A 71 -5.61 3.56 -9.00
CA MET A 71 -5.64 2.94 -7.68
C MET A 71 -4.74 1.72 -7.55
N SER A 72 -4.09 1.27 -8.62
CA SER A 72 -3.26 0.07 -8.60
C SER A 72 -2.07 0.15 -7.65
N PHE A 73 -1.22 1.15 -7.85
CA PHE A 73 -0.08 1.38 -6.97
C PHE A 73 -0.46 1.65 -5.49
N PRO A 74 -1.43 2.52 -5.14
CA PRO A 74 -1.79 2.76 -3.73
C PRO A 74 -2.22 1.51 -3.02
N VAL A 75 -3.07 0.71 -3.68
CA VAL A 75 -3.65 -0.48 -3.08
C VAL A 75 -2.56 -1.55 -2.90
N MET A 76 -1.70 -1.76 -3.90
CA MET A 76 -0.57 -2.69 -3.77
C MET A 76 0.40 -2.25 -2.67
N ALA A 77 0.70 -0.95 -2.57
CA ALA A 77 1.51 -0.41 -1.49
C ALA A 77 0.84 -0.58 -0.11
N LEU A 78 -0.48 -0.38 -0.02
CA LEU A 78 -1.25 -0.62 1.20
C LEU A 78 -1.18 -2.09 1.62
N LEU A 79 -1.31 -3.03 0.70
CA LEU A 79 -1.20 -4.46 1.02
C LEU A 79 0.22 -4.84 1.48
N ALA A 80 1.24 -4.27 0.84
CA ALA A 80 2.63 -4.57 1.18
C ALA A 80 3.11 -3.97 2.51
N ARG A 81 2.67 -2.75 2.87
CA ARG A 81 3.21 -2.02 4.06
C ARG A 81 2.17 -1.34 4.94
N GLY A 82 0.89 -1.48 4.63
CA GLY A 82 -0.20 -0.84 5.37
C GLY A 82 -0.27 -1.29 6.81
N GLY A 83 0.00 -2.58 7.08
CA GLY A 83 -0.12 -3.17 8.41
C GLY A 83 -1.58 -3.28 8.88
N VAL A 84 -2.51 -3.33 7.92
CA VAL A 84 -3.94 -3.51 8.17
C VAL A 84 -4.33 -4.90 7.66
N HIS A 85 -5.04 -5.65 8.49
CA HIS A 85 -5.47 -7.02 8.21
C HIS A 85 -6.95 -7.07 7.82
N ASP A 86 -7.41 -8.24 7.35
CA ASP A 86 -8.80 -8.51 6.99
C ASP A 86 -9.34 -7.57 5.90
N LEU A 87 -8.55 -7.37 4.84
CA LEU A 87 -8.90 -6.58 3.65
C LEU A 87 -9.33 -7.50 2.50
N VAL A 88 -10.40 -8.26 2.73
CA VAL A 88 -10.85 -9.36 1.85
C VAL A 88 -11.21 -8.86 0.45
N HIS A 89 -11.86 -7.72 0.35
CA HIS A 89 -12.36 -7.18 -0.92
C HIS A 89 -11.25 -6.50 -1.71
N ILE A 90 -10.31 -5.85 -1.03
CA ILE A 90 -9.07 -5.35 -1.63
C ILE A 90 -8.24 -6.50 -2.20
N GLU A 91 -8.06 -7.60 -1.46
CA GLU A 91 -7.30 -8.75 -1.94
C GLU A 91 -8.00 -9.41 -3.14
N ALA A 92 -9.34 -9.53 -3.11
CA ALA A 92 -10.12 -10.01 -4.25
C ALA A 92 -9.97 -9.10 -5.48
N TRP A 93 -9.96 -7.77 -5.28
CA TRP A 93 -9.69 -6.80 -6.36
C TRP A 93 -8.27 -6.97 -6.92
N ARG A 94 -7.25 -7.15 -6.06
CA ARG A 94 -5.86 -7.39 -6.48
C ARG A 94 -5.77 -8.65 -7.34
N GLN A 95 -6.33 -9.76 -6.88
CA GLN A 95 -6.34 -11.03 -7.63
C GLN A 95 -7.00 -10.85 -9.00
N ARG A 96 -8.14 -10.14 -9.04
CA ARG A 96 -8.84 -9.84 -10.29
C ARG A 96 -7.97 -9.00 -11.25
N VAL A 97 -7.22 -8.03 -10.75
CA VAL A 97 -6.27 -7.24 -11.56
C VAL A 97 -5.15 -8.13 -12.10
N GLU A 98 -4.52 -8.92 -11.23
CA GLU A 98 -3.34 -9.75 -11.55
C GLU A 98 -3.67 -10.86 -12.57
N GLN A 99 -4.90 -11.39 -12.54
CA GLN A 99 -5.36 -12.41 -13.49
C GLN A 99 -5.63 -11.87 -14.91
N ARG A 100 -5.65 -10.54 -15.11
CA ARG A 100 -5.96 -9.98 -16.43
C ARG A 100 -4.80 -10.22 -17.41
N PRO A 101 -5.07 -10.63 -18.66
CA PRO A 101 -4.03 -10.77 -19.69
C PRO A 101 -3.24 -9.48 -19.92
N ALA A 102 -3.87 -8.31 -19.75
CA ALA A 102 -3.19 -7.03 -19.87
C ALA A 102 -2.16 -6.79 -18.75
N TRP A 103 -2.44 -7.26 -17.53
CA TRP A 103 -1.49 -7.19 -16.41
C TRP A 103 -0.30 -8.11 -16.66
N GLN A 104 -0.55 -9.36 -17.06
CA GLN A 104 0.50 -10.34 -17.38
C GLN A 104 1.45 -9.81 -18.45
N ARG A 105 0.93 -9.26 -19.55
CA ARG A 105 1.74 -8.61 -20.60
C ARG A 105 2.54 -7.40 -20.07
N ALA A 106 1.99 -6.66 -19.11
CA ALA A 106 2.71 -5.54 -18.51
C ALA A 106 3.90 -6.02 -17.67
N ILE A 107 3.76 -7.13 -16.94
CA ILE A 107 4.85 -7.76 -16.20
C ILE A 107 5.90 -8.36 -17.15
N GLU A 108 5.48 -9.05 -18.22
CA GLU A 108 6.40 -9.60 -19.22
C GLU A 108 7.28 -8.53 -19.86
N ARG A 109 6.72 -7.35 -20.14
CA ARG A 109 7.44 -6.23 -20.78
C ARG A 109 8.18 -5.34 -19.79
N GLY A 110 7.60 -5.08 -18.63
CA GLY A 110 8.12 -4.16 -17.62
C GLY A 110 9.03 -4.81 -16.58
N GLY A 111 9.06 -6.15 -16.52
CA GLY A 111 9.76 -6.91 -15.50
C GLY A 111 8.91 -7.18 -14.25
N PRO A 112 9.45 -7.95 -13.28
CA PRO A 112 8.74 -8.28 -12.05
C PRO A 112 8.31 -7.02 -11.28
N PHE A 113 7.05 -6.97 -10.88
CA PHE A 113 6.55 -5.89 -10.03
C PHE A 113 7.14 -6.02 -8.62
N SER A 114 7.97 -5.06 -8.23
CA SER A 114 8.54 -4.96 -6.89
C SER A 114 8.27 -3.58 -6.31
N LEU A 115 7.97 -3.55 -5.01
CA LEU A 115 7.71 -2.30 -4.29
C LEU A 115 8.93 -1.92 -3.46
N PRO A 116 9.45 -0.68 -3.57
CA PRO A 116 10.59 -0.25 -2.77
C PRO A 116 10.32 -0.34 -1.27
N GLY A 117 11.12 -1.13 -0.56
CA GLY A 117 11.00 -1.32 0.88
C GLY A 117 9.82 -2.20 1.33
N ALA A 118 9.24 -2.99 0.41
CA ALA A 118 8.46 -4.18 0.75
C ALA A 118 9.39 -5.36 1.06
#